data_AF-A0A2U9ILV1-F1
#
_entry.id   AF-A0A2U9ILV1-F1
#
_cell.length_a   1.000
_cell.length_b   1.000
_cell.length_c   1.000
_cell.angle_alpha   90.00
_cell.angle_beta   90.00
_cell.angle_gamma   90.00
#
_symmetry.space_group_name_H-M   'P 1'
#
loop_
_entity.id
_entity.type
_entity.pdbx_description
1 polymer ?
#
loop_
_entity_poly.entity_id
_entity_poly.type
_entity_poly.pdbx_seq_one_letter_code
_entity_poly.pdbx_strand_id
1 'polypeptide(L)'
;MKILRPEEYANDYLEKSLEISGISKEEIHDKRVYIRKYFDILYSLYPVYENPDCLFLAKETLHILGKVRDMDLCSIKNKNRDKMAYSAIKEAKKLGNCFLPKVYGSRLLVYNRLIKIYSSISYINEFHLLRKNVRIARDLVESLGYNSKDIKILAKKMGDLRDKMIITQCKGMIFPDVSISPFAIGARKAILKVIMSQEEFHHFKNVE
;
A
#
# COMPACT_ATOMS: atom_id res chain seq x y z
N MET A 1 2.45 23.71 -2.16
CA MET A 1 1.89 22.45 -1.64
C MET A 1 2.63 22.13 -0.35
N LYS A 2 1.96 22.06 0.81
CA LYS A 2 2.62 21.78 2.09
C LYS A 2 3.10 20.32 2.09
N ILE A 3 4.41 20.11 2.20
CA ILE A 3 4.97 18.76 2.32
C ILE A 3 4.66 18.30 3.74
N LEU A 4 3.73 17.36 3.88
CA LEU A 4 3.43 16.72 5.15
C LEU A 4 4.61 15.82 5.56
N ARG A 5 4.81 15.65 6.86
CA ARG A 5 5.70 14.60 7.35
C ARG A 5 5.07 13.23 7.09
N PRO A 6 5.86 12.16 6.91
CA PRO A 6 5.33 10.82 6.72
C PRO A 6 4.30 10.40 7.77
N GLU A 7 4.55 10.70 9.05
CA GLU A 7 3.60 10.42 10.13
C GLU A 7 2.28 11.18 9.99
N GLU A 8 2.31 12.45 9.55
CA GLU A 8 1.12 13.27 9.31
C GLU A 8 0.34 12.71 8.12
N TYR A 9 1.02 12.39 7.01
CA TYR A 9 0.42 11.71 5.86
C TYR A 9 -0.30 10.42 6.28
N ALA A 10 0.35 9.59 7.10
CA ALA A 10 -0.23 8.35 7.56
C ALA A 10 -1.46 8.58 8.45
N ASN A 11 -1.38 9.54 9.37
CA ASN A 11 -2.47 9.90 10.27
C ASN A 11 -3.69 10.44 9.52
N ASP A 12 -3.50 11.28 8.49
CA ASP A 12 -4.58 11.75 7.63
C ASP A 12 -5.35 10.59 6.96
N TYR A 13 -4.62 9.55 6.51
CA TYR A 13 -5.26 8.36 5.94
C TYR A 13 -5.91 7.47 7.00
N LEU A 14 -5.34 7.39 8.20
CA LEU A 14 -5.98 6.69 9.30
C LEU A 14 -7.31 7.35 9.67
N GLU A 15 -7.34 8.68 9.82
CA GLU A 15 -8.54 9.46 10.11
C GLU A 15 -9.64 9.23 9.07
N LYS A 16 -9.33 9.42 7.78
CA LYS A 16 -10.25 9.12 6.66
C LYS A 16 -10.78 7.69 6.69
N SER A 17 -9.98 6.73 7.14
CA SER A 17 -10.43 5.34 7.26
C SER A 17 -11.40 5.11 8.42
N LEU A 18 -11.25 5.86 9.51
CA LEU A 18 -12.09 5.76 10.70
C LEU A 18 -13.47 6.38 10.47
N GLU A 19 -13.56 7.38 9.60
CA GLU A 19 -14.82 8.00 9.16
C GLU A 19 -15.73 7.03 8.37
N ILE A 20 -15.15 6.03 7.71
CA ILE A 20 -15.92 5.06 6.91
C ILE A 20 -16.56 4.02 7.84
N SER A 21 -17.88 4.09 7.98
CA SER A 21 -18.67 3.16 8.79
C SER A 21 -19.49 2.14 8.01
N GLY A 22 -19.73 2.35 6.71
CA GLY A 22 -20.57 1.45 5.91
C GLY A 22 -19.81 0.27 5.31
N ILE A 23 -20.59 -0.68 4.78
CA ILE A 23 -20.13 -1.96 4.24
C ILE A 23 -20.32 -2.05 2.72
N SER A 24 -20.63 -0.96 2.02
CA SER A 24 -20.75 -1.00 0.55
C SER A 24 -19.42 -1.40 -0.12
N LYS A 25 -19.45 -1.82 -1.38
CA LYS A 25 -18.24 -2.27 -2.09
C LYS A 25 -17.20 -1.15 -2.21
N GLU A 26 -17.69 0.07 -2.39
CA GLU A 26 -16.93 1.32 -2.52
C GLU A 26 -16.32 1.70 -1.18
N GLU A 27 -17.11 1.71 -0.10
CA GLU A 27 -16.61 2.01 1.25
C GLU A 27 -15.56 1.00 1.73
N ILE A 28 -15.76 -0.29 1.48
CA ILE A 28 -14.77 -1.33 1.80
C ILE A 28 -13.49 -1.14 0.99
N HIS A 29 -13.61 -0.76 -0.30
CA HIS A 29 -12.45 -0.45 -1.13
C HIS A 29 -11.66 0.72 -0.57
N ASP A 30 -12.33 1.84 -0.29
CA ASP A 30 -11.70 3.07 0.17
C ASP A 30 -11.07 2.88 1.55
N LYS A 31 -11.78 2.27 2.49
CA LYS A 31 -11.26 1.95 3.82
C LYS A 31 -9.99 1.10 3.74
N ARG A 32 -10.00 0.08 2.88
CA ARG A 32 -8.82 -0.76 2.64
C ARG A 32 -7.67 0.04 2.02
N VAL A 33 -7.94 0.94 1.08
CA VAL A 33 -6.91 1.80 0.47
C VAL A 33 -6.28 2.71 1.53
N TYR A 34 -7.09 3.34 2.38
CA TYR A 34 -6.63 4.27 3.41
C TYR A 34 -5.81 3.57 4.50
N ILE A 35 -6.31 2.48 5.08
CA ILE A 35 -5.55 1.69 6.07
C ILE A 35 -4.25 1.16 5.48
N ARG A 36 -4.24 0.82 4.19
CA ARG A 36 -3.04 0.31 3.51
C ARG A 36 -1.98 1.40 3.32
N LYS A 37 -2.39 2.62 2.98
CA LYS A 37 -1.48 3.78 2.92
C LYS A 37 -0.89 4.08 4.29
N TYR A 38 -1.72 4.09 5.34
CA TYR A 38 -1.27 4.20 6.73
C TYR A 38 -0.27 3.10 7.09
N PHE A 39 -0.60 1.83 6.84
CA PHE A 39 0.22 0.67 7.15
C PHE A 39 1.60 0.71 6.47
N ASP A 40 1.65 1.13 5.20
CA ASP A 40 2.92 1.22 4.49
C ASP A 40 3.86 2.26 5.13
N ILE A 41 3.33 3.35 5.71
CA ILE A 41 4.19 4.29 6.44
C ILE A 41 4.53 3.75 7.83
N LEU A 42 3.55 3.26 8.59
CA LEU A 42 3.75 2.65 9.91
C LEU A 42 4.87 1.58 9.88
N TYR A 43 4.85 0.68 8.89
CA TYR A 43 5.89 -0.34 8.72
C TYR A 43 7.26 0.24 8.39
N SER A 44 7.33 1.38 7.70
CA SER A 44 8.59 2.06 7.44
C SER A 44 9.17 2.71 8.70
N LEU A 45 8.31 3.20 9.59
CA LEU A 45 8.71 3.86 10.84
C LEU A 45 8.95 2.91 12.00
N TYR A 46 8.48 1.66 11.90
CA TYR A 46 8.59 0.65 12.94
C TYR A 46 9.99 0.49 13.56
N PRO A 47 11.12 0.52 12.80
CA PRO A 47 12.45 0.40 13.40
C PRO A 47 12.81 1.46 14.45
N VAL A 48 12.02 2.53 14.55
CA VAL A 48 12.19 3.60 15.55
C VAL A 48 10.94 3.76 16.42
N TYR A 49 9.75 3.58 15.85
CA TYR A 49 8.48 3.71 16.59
C TYR A 49 8.17 2.52 17.49
N GLU A 50 8.67 1.31 17.16
CA GLU A 50 8.63 0.10 17.99
C GLU A 50 7.25 -0.27 18.60
N ASN A 51 6.15 0.00 17.90
CA ASN A 51 4.82 -0.44 18.30
C ASN A 51 4.34 -1.62 17.44
N PRO A 52 4.58 -2.87 17.88
CA PRO A 52 4.18 -4.06 17.13
C PRO A 52 2.67 -4.28 17.11
N ASP A 53 1.93 -3.80 18.13
CA ASP A 53 0.49 -4.01 18.26
C ASP A 53 -0.28 -3.29 17.16
N CYS A 54 0.06 -2.02 16.91
CA CYS A 54 -0.55 -1.25 15.84
C CYS A 54 -0.23 -1.85 14.46
N LEU A 55 0.98 -2.39 14.27
CA LEU A 55 1.35 -3.09 13.04
C LEU A 55 0.52 -4.35 12.83
N PHE A 56 0.41 -5.16 13.87
CA PHE A 56 -0.36 -6.40 13.85
C PHE A 56 -1.83 -6.12 13.56
N LEU A 57 -2.44 -5.18 14.28
CA LEU A 57 -3.83 -4.80 14.12
C LEU A 57 -4.12 -4.27 12.70
N ALA A 58 -3.25 -3.41 12.17
CA ALA A 58 -3.41 -2.88 10.82
C ALA A 58 -3.29 -3.99 9.76
N LYS A 59 -2.35 -4.92 9.94
CA LYS A 59 -2.16 -6.07 9.05
C LYS A 59 -3.37 -7.01 9.05
N GLU A 60 -3.89 -7.36 10.22
CA GLU A 60 -5.07 -8.22 10.35
C GLU A 60 -6.31 -7.55 9.74
N THR A 61 -6.51 -6.26 10.01
CA THR A 61 -7.60 -5.48 9.42
C THR A 61 -7.52 -5.50 7.89
N LEU A 62 -6.32 -5.29 7.32
CA LEU A 62 -6.10 -5.33 5.87
C LEU A 62 -6.35 -6.72 5.27
N HIS A 63 -6.02 -7.79 6.00
CA HIS A 63 -6.27 -9.16 5.58
C HIS A 63 -7.76 -9.44 5.45
N ILE A 64 -8.55 -9.09 6.48
CA ILE A 64 -10.01 -9.30 6.46
C ILE A 64 -10.65 -8.45 5.36
N LEU A 65 -10.31 -7.16 5.27
CA LEU A 65 -10.79 -6.27 4.20
C LEU A 65 -10.39 -6.78 2.80
N GLY A 66 -9.22 -7.41 2.67
CA GLY A 66 -8.76 -8.05 1.44
C GLY A 66 -9.69 -9.18 1.00
N LYS A 67 -10.06 -10.07 1.94
CA LYS A 67 -11.02 -11.16 1.67
C LYS A 67 -12.39 -10.65 1.27
N VAL A 68 -12.92 -9.66 2.00
CA VAL A 68 -14.22 -9.03 1.67
C VAL A 68 -14.16 -8.40 0.27
N ARG A 69 -13.08 -7.69 -0.06
CA ARG A 69 -12.91 -7.09 -1.39
C ARG A 69 -12.84 -8.13 -2.52
N ASP A 70 -12.20 -9.27 -2.28
CA ASP A 70 -12.14 -10.34 -3.28
C ASP A 70 -13.53 -10.96 -3.49
N MET A 71 -14.33 -11.13 -2.44
CA MET A 71 -15.75 -11.51 -2.57
C MET A 71 -16.57 -10.48 -3.35
N ASP A 72 -16.33 -9.19 -3.12
CA ASP A 72 -17.00 -8.09 -3.82
C ASP A 72 -16.70 -8.07 -5.32
N LEU A 73 -15.44 -8.35 -5.70
CA LEU A 73 -15.02 -8.48 -7.10
C LEU A 73 -15.70 -9.67 -7.78
N CYS A 74 -15.89 -10.77 -7.06
CA CYS A 74 -16.59 -11.95 -7.55
C CYS A 74 -18.13 -11.83 -7.47
N SER A 75 -18.64 -10.64 -7.13
CA SER A 75 -20.07 -10.36 -6.97
C SER A 75 -20.78 -11.27 -5.98
N ILE A 76 -20.06 -11.81 -4.99
CA ILE A 76 -20.61 -12.64 -3.93
C ILE A 76 -21.25 -11.74 -2.87
N LYS A 77 -22.58 -11.72 -2.83
CA LYS A 77 -23.36 -11.02 -1.78
C LYS A 77 -24.03 -12.07 -0.88
N ASN A 78 -23.41 -12.37 0.26
CA ASN A 78 -23.97 -13.33 1.22
C ASN A 78 -23.77 -12.85 2.67
N LYS A 79 -24.50 -13.48 3.62
CA LYS A 79 -24.43 -13.16 5.05
C LYS A 79 -23.00 -13.26 5.62
N ASN A 80 -22.18 -14.16 5.06
CA ASN A 80 -20.79 -14.32 5.51
C ASN A 80 -19.93 -13.11 5.14
N ARG A 81 -20.06 -12.59 3.91
CA ARG A 81 -19.40 -11.38 3.43
C ARG A 81 -19.69 -10.20 4.36
N ASP A 82 -20.97 -9.98 4.68
CA ASP A 82 -21.38 -8.85 5.52
C ASP A 82 -20.89 -9.01 6.96
N LYS A 83 -20.96 -10.21 7.52
CA LYS A 83 -20.39 -10.51 8.85
C LYS A 83 -18.89 -10.21 8.90
N MET A 84 -18.14 -10.60 7.87
CA MET A 84 -16.71 -10.28 7.75
C MET A 84 -16.47 -8.78 7.61
N ALA A 85 -17.28 -8.07 6.80
CA ALA A 85 -17.18 -6.64 6.61
C ALA A 85 -17.43 -5.86 7.91
N TYR A 86 -18.49 -6.20 8.66
CA TYR A 86 -18.77 -5.61 9.96
C TYR A 86 -17.65 -5.89 10.98
N SER A 87 -17.12 -7.11 11.00
CA SER A 87 -15.98 -7.46 11.85
C SER A 87 -14.75 -6.60 11.52
N ALA A 88 -14.41 -6.47 10.23
CA ALA A 88 -13.29 -5.65 9.78
C ALA A 88 -13.46 -4.18 10.14
N ILE A 89 -14.67 -3.63 10.02
CA ILE A 89 -14.97 -2.24 10.40
C ILE A 89 -14.81 -2.04 11.90
N LYS A 90 -15.27 -3.00 12.71
CA LYS A 90 -15.13 -2.97 14.17
C LYS A 90 -13.66 -3.03 14.58
N GLU A 91 -12.89 -3.93 13.99
CA GLU A 91 -11.44 -4.04 14.24
C GLU A 91 -10.70 -2.77 13.79
N ALA A 92 -11.06 -2.20 12.63
CA ALA A 92 -10.47 -0.96 12.15
C ALA A 92 -10.67 0.21 13.10
N LYS A 93 -11.78 0.28 13.85
CA LYS A 93 -12.00 1.33 14.86
C LYS A 93 -10.95 1.32 15.97
N LYS A 94 -10.39 0.14 16.30
CA LYS A 94 -9.31 0.03 17.30
C LYS A 94 -8.03 0.72 16.84
N LEU A 95 -7.82 0.88 15.52
CA LEU A 95 -6.70 1.66 14.98
C LEU A 95 -6.79 3.15 15.34
N GLY A 96 -7.93 3.65 15.85
CA GLY A 96 -8.04 5.00 16.40
C GLY A 96 -7.08 5.29 17.56
N ASN A 97 -6.52 4.26 18.20
CA ASN A 97 -5.48 4.40 19.22
C ASN A 97 -4.05 4.34 18.65
N CYS A 98 -3.91 4.25 17.32
CA CYS A 98 -2.64 4.02 16.63
C CYS A 98 -2.15 5.22 15.81
N PHE A 99 -2.57 6.43 16.17
CA PHE A 99 -1.99 7.64 15.58
C PHE A 99 -0.50 7.72 15.85
N LEU A 100 0.27 8.01 14.81
CA LEU A 100 1.72 8.08 14.87
C LEU A 100 2.14 9.40 15.52
N PRO A 101 3.02 9.36 16.53
CA PRO A 101 3.64 10.58 17.05
C PRO A 101 4.65 11.12 16.03
N LYS A 102 5.22 12.30 16.32
CA LYS A 102 6.37 12.80 15.57
C LYS A 102 7.54 11.82 15.70
N VAL A 103 8.04 11.32 14.57
CA VAL A 103 9.20 10.42 14.51
C VAL A 103 10.36 11.15 13.82
N TYR A 104 11.44 11.40 14.56
CA TYR A 104 12.64 12.01 13.98
C TYR A 104 13.27 11.07 12.94
N GLY A 105 13.66 11.62 11.79
CA GLY A 105 14.19 10.83 10.68
C GLY A 105 13.14 10.02 9.90
N SER A 106 11.84 10.26 10.09
CA SER A 106 10.77 9.54 9.38
C SER A 106 10.92 9.55 7.86
N ARG A 107 11.31 10.69 7.28
CA ARG A 107 11.58 10.83 5.83
C ARG A 107 12.73 9.93 5.38
N LEU A 108 13.81 9.87 6.16
CA LEU A 108 14.97 9.01 5.88
C LEU A 108 14.59 7.52 5.94
N LEU A 109 13.79 7.11 6.93
CA LEU A 109 13.31 5.73 7.05
C LEU A 109 12.45 5.30 5.86
N VAL A 110 11.51 6.17 5.46
CA VAL A 110 10.67 5.96 4.27
C VAL A 110 11.54 5.87 3.01
N TYR A 111 12.51 6.77 2.86
CA TYR A 111 13.42 6.78 1.72
C TYR A 111 14.32 5.54 1.66
N ASN A 112 14.88 5.11 2.79
CA ASN A 112 15.66 3.86 2.88
C ASN A 112 14.83 2.65 2.44
N ARG A 113 13.56 2.57 2.86
CA ARG A 113 12.66 1.50 2.40
C ARG A 113 12.40 1.58 0.90
N LEU A 114 12.27 2.78 0.33
CA LEU A 114 12.11 2.96 -1.11
C LEU A 114 13.32 2.43 -1.88
N ILE A 115 14.55 2.69 -1.40
CA ILE A 115 15.79 2.14 -1.98
C ILE A 115 15.79 0.60 -1.91
N LYS A 116 15.44 0.02 -0.75
CA LYS A 116 15.35 -1.45 -0.60
C LYS A 116 14.35 -2.07 -1.59
N ILE A 117 13.22 -1.40 -1.83
CA ILE A 117 12.25 -1.85 -2.85
C ILE A 117 12.86 -1.75 -4.24
N TYR A 118 13.50 -0.63 -4.59
CA TYR A 118 14.17 -0.47 -5.88
C TYR A 118 15.18 -1.60 -6.16
N SER A 119 16.06 -1.87 -5.20
CA SER A 119 17.09 -2.90 -5.33
C SER A 119 16.51 -4.31 -5.42
N SER A 120 15.42 -4.60 -4.72
CA SER A 120 14.82 -5.95 -4.74
C SER A 120 14.04 -6.27 -6.03
N ILE A 121 13.53 -5.28 -6.76
CA ILE A 121 12.70 -5.53 -7.96
C ILE A 121 13.38 -6.40 -9.02
N SER A 122 14.70 -6.34 -9.18
CA SER A 122 15.43 -7.16 -10.16
C SER A 122 15.37 -8.66 -9.88
N TYR A 123 15.04 -9.06 -8.65
CA TYR A 123 15.03 -10.45 -8.21
C TYR A 123 13.61 -11.03 -8.09
N ILE A 124 12.58 -10.22 -8.35
CA ILE A 124 11.18 -10.65 -8.20
C ILE A 124 10.73 -11.36 -9.48
N ASN A 125 10.39 -12.64 -9.33
CA ASN A 125 9.85 -13.51 -10.38
C ASN A 125 8.35 -13.79 -10.21
N GLU A 126 7.69 -13.18 -9.22
CA GLU A 126 6.27 -13.37 -8.93
C GLU A 126 5.48 -12.06 -9.13
N PHE A 127 4.42 -12.10 -9.95
CA PHE A 127 3.63 -10.91 -10.28
C PHE A 127 2.99 -10.26 -9.06
N HIS A 128 2.44 -11.04 -8.11
CA HIS A 128 1.78 -10.51 -6.93
C HIS A 128 2.76 -9.75 -6.04
N LEU A 129 3.95 -10.32 -5.79
CA LEU A 129 5.01 -9.68 -5.04
C LEU A 129 5.48 -8.39 -5.70
N LEU A 130 5.69 -8.40 -7.02
CA LEU A 130 6.09 -7.20 -7.76
C LEU A 130 5.02 -6.11 -7.64
N ARG A 131 3.75 -6.45 -7.88
CA ARG A 131 2.61 -5.53 -7.74
C ARG A 131 2.58 -4.91 -6.35
N LYS A 132 2.76 -5.73 -5.30
CA LYS A 132 2.79 -5.27 -3.92
C LYS A 132 3.90 -4.25 -3.70
N ASN A 133 5.11 -4.52 -4.21
CA ASN A 133 6.25 -3.61 -4.08
C ASN A 133 6.08 -2.30 -4.86
N VAL A 134 5.58 -2.34 -6.10
CA VAL A 134 5.25 -1.14 -6.90
C VAL A 134 4.23 -0.25 -6.17
N ARG A 135 3.20 -0.88 -5.60
CA ARG A 135 2.15 -0.21 -4.84
C ARG A 135 2.71 0.42 -3.55
N ILE A 136 3.55 -0.28 -2.80
CA ILE A 136 4.21 0.27 -1.60
C ILE A 136 5.08 1.46 -2.03
N ALA A 137 5.94 1.30 -3.04
CA ALA A 137 6.80 2.37 -3.52
C ALA A 137 6.00 3.62 -3.90
N ARG A 138 4.85 3.48 -4.57
CA ARG A 138 3.94 4.60 -4.86
C ARG A 138 3.51 5.31 -3.58
N ASP A 139 3.08 4.57 -2.57
CA ASP A 139 2.58 5.13 -1.31
C ASP A 139 3.70 5.83 -0.51
N LEU A 140 4.92 5.27 -0.51
CA LEU A 140 6.12 5.90 0.06
C LEU A 140 6.49 7.20 -0.67
N VAL A 141 6.53 7.17 -2.01
CA VAL A 141 6.82 8.34 -2.86
C VAL A 141 5.84 9.47 -2.61
N GLU A 142 4.54 9.14 -2.50
CA GLU A 142 3.50 10.11 -2.19
C GLU A 142 3.72 10.74 -0.80
N SER A 143 4.05 9.93 0.21
CA SER A 143 4.32 10.42 1.58
C SER A 143 5.54 11.31 1.72
N LEU A 144 6.51 11.19 0.79
CA LEU A 144 7.68 12.07 0.73
C LEU A 144 7.37 13.42 0.06
N GLY A 145 6.17 13.59 -0.51
CA GLY A 145 5.73 14.80 -1.20
C GLY A 145 5.95 14.77 -2.72
N TYR A 146 6.38 13.63 -3.28
CA TYR A 146 6.65 13.52 -4.72
C TYR A 146 5.43 13.03 -5.48
N ASN A 147 5.15 13.64 -6.63
CA ASN A 147 4.08 13.24 -7.52
C ASN A 147 4.61 12.52 -8.77
N SER A 148 4.94 11.24 -8.64
CA SER A 148 5.36 10.42 -9.80
C SER A 148 4.15 9.88 -10.56
N LYS A 149 3.86 10.46 -11.74
CA LYS A 149 2.80 9.95 -12.63
C LYS A 149 3.11 8.53 -13.11
N ASP A 150 4.37 8.24 -13.43
CA ASP A 150 4.81 6.95 -13.96
C ASP A 150 4.48 5.80 -13.00
N ILE A 151 4.83 5.93 -11.71
CA ILE A 151 4.57 4.87 -10.73
C ILE A 151 3.08 4.72 -10.42
N LYS A 152 2.31 5.83 -10.45
CA LYS A 152 0.85 5.81 -10.28
C LYS A 152 0.16 5.04 -11.41
N ILE A 153 0.54 5.32 -12.66
CA ILE A 153 0.00 4.62 -13.84
C ILE A 153 0.35 3.13 -13.77
N LEU A 154 1.59 2.80 -13.44
CA LEU A 154 2.03 1.41 -13.34
C LEU A 154 1.29 0.65 -12.24
N ALA A 155 1.19 1.23 -11.04
CA ALA A 155 0.47 0.63 -9.91
C ALA A 155 -1.01 0.41 -10.25
N LYS A 156 -1.65 1.36 -10.96
CA LYS A 156 -3.04 1.20 -11.45
C LYS A 156 -3.14 0.06 -12.45
N LYS A 157 -2.29 0.03 -13.48
CA LYS A 157 -2.29 -1.03 -14.51
C LYS A 157 -2.14 -2.43 -13.89
N MET A 158 -1.23 -2.60 -12.93
CA MET A 158 -1.06 -3.87 -12.21
C MET A 158 -2.24 -4.19 -11.30
N GLY A 159 -2.87 -3.18 -10.69
CA GLY A 159 -4.11 -3.30 -9.92
C GLY A 159 -5.26 -3.83 -10.77
N ASP A 160 -5.53 -3.18 -11.90
CA ASP A 160 -6.58 -3.56 -12.84
C ASP A 160 -6.37 -4.97 -13.40
N LEU A 161 -5.10 -5.33 -13.69
CA LEU A 161 -4.76 -6.67 -14.15
C LEU A 161 -5.04 -7.73 -13.08
N ARG A 162 -4.68 -7.47 -11.81
CA ARG A 162 -5.07 -8.35 -10.71
C ARG A 162 -6.58 -8.49 -10.66
N ASP A 163 -7.33 -7.39 -10.64
CA ASP A 163 -8.78 -7.48 -10.48
C ASP A 163 -9.42 -8.31 -11.60
N LYS A 164 -8.91 -8.19 -12.84
CA LYS A 164 -9.26 -9.09 -13.95
C LYS A 164 -8.92 -10.55 -13.66
N MET A 165 -7.72 -10.86 -13.16
CA MET A 165 -7.33 -12.23 -12.78
C MET A 165 -8.32 -12.86 -11.82
N ILE A 166 -8.73 -12.12 -10.78
CA ILE A 166 -9.69 -12.65 -9.80
C ILE A 166 -11.08 -12.85 -10.39
N ILE A 167 -11.55 -11.90 -11.19
CA ILE A 167 -12.86 -12.01 -11.84
C ILE A 167 -12.88 -13.24 -12.76
N THR A 168 -11.81 -13.47 -13.52
CA THR A 168 -11.66 -14.65 -14.39
C THR A 168 -11.63 -15.95 -13.59
N GLN A 169 -10.87 -16.01 -12.49
CA GLN A 169 -10.84 -17.17 -11.60
C GLN A 169 -12.22 -17.48 -11.01
N CYS A 170 -12.97 -16.46 -10.59
CA CYS A 170 -14.33 -16.63 -10.08
C CYS A 170 -15.34 -17.11 -11.13
N LYS A 171 -15.02 -17.01 -12.42
CA LYS A 171 -15.79 -17.61 -13.52
C LYS A 171 -15.33 -19.04 -13.86
N GLY A 172 -14.41 -19.62 -13.07
CA GLY A 172 -13.82 -20.94 -13.34
C GLY A 172 -12.85 -20.96 -14.51
N MET A 173 -12.37 -19.79 -14.96
CA MET A 173 -11.46 -19.67 -16.09
C MET A 173 -10.01 -19.50 -15.62
N ILE A 174 -9.07 -20.02 -16.40
CA ILE A 174 -7.63 -19.80 -16.19
C ILE A 174 -7.25 -18.45 -16.79
N PHE A 175 -6.62 -17.59 -16.00
CA PHE A 175 -6.08 -16.33 -16.49
C PHE A 175 -4.72 -16.58 -17.16
N PRO A 176 -4.43 -15.99 -18.33
CA PRO A 176 -3.16 -16.21 -19.03
C PRO A 176 -1.97 -15.71 -18.20
N ASP A 177 -0.81 -16.35 -18.38
CA ASP A 177 0.42 -15.94 -17.71
C ASP A 177 0.78 -14.48 -18.02
N VAL A 178 1.07 -13.73 -16.96
CA VAL A 178 1.44 -12.32 -17.06
C VAL A 178 2.96 -12.22 -17.15
N SER A 179 3.46 -11.66 -18.26
CA SER A 179 4.88 -11.32 -18.37
C SER A 179 5.26 -10.26 -17.33
N ILE A 180 6.17 -10.62 -16.43
CA ILE A 180 6.60 -9.78 -15.29
C ILE A 180 7.66 -8.75 -15.71
N SER A 181 8.51 -9.11 -16.67
CA SER A 181 9.66 -8.32 -17.09
C SER A 181 9.30 -6.86 -17.47
N PRO A 182 8.26 -6.59 -18.30
CA PRO A 182 7.87 -5.23 -18.63
C PRO A 182 7.47 -4.39 -17.40
N PHE A 183 6.80 -5.01 -16.42
CA PHE A 183 6.42 -4.33 -15.18
C PHE A 183 7.63 -4.06 -14.29
N ALA A 184 8.58 -5.00 -14.19
CA ALA A 184 9.78 -4.84 -13.38
C ALA A 184 10.67 -3.71 -13.94
N ILE A 185 10.88 -3.68 -15.25
CA ILE A 185 11.64 -2.62 -15.94
C ILE A 185 10.96 -1.26 -15.73
N GLY A 186 9.64 -1.19 -15.97
CA GLY A 186 8.86 0.03 -15.76
C GLY A 186 8.92 0.54 -14.33
N ALA A 187 8.82 -0.36 -13.35
CA ALA A 187 8.88 -0.04 -11.92
C ALA A 187 10.24 0.54 -11.52
N ARG A 188 11.34 -0.13 -11.91
CA ARG A 188 12.70 0.36 -11.63
C ARG A 188 12.93 1.73 -12.22
N LYS A 189 12.54 1.95 -13.48
CA LYS A 189 12.68 3.25 -14.14
C LYS A 189 11.88 4.34 -13.42
N ALA A 190 10.63 4.06 -13.05
CA ALA A 190 9.77 5.02 -12.36
C ALA A 190 10.29 5.38 -10.96
N ILE A 191 10.78 4.40 -10.19
CA ILE A 191 11.33 4.61 -8.85
C ILE A 191 12.68 5.33 -8.92
N LEU A 192 13.56 4.93 -9.84
CA LEU A 192 14.87 5.57 -10.03
C LEU A 192 14.74 7.06 -10.33
N LYS A 193 13.79 7.45 -11.19
CA LYS A 193 13.52 8.87 -11.46
C LYS A 193 13.25 9.65 -10.17
N VAL A 194 12.46 9.09 -9.24
CA VAL A 194 12.18 9.75 -7.94
C VAL A 194 13.43 9.83 -7.07
N ILE A 195 14.19 8.73 -6.99
CA ILE A 195 15.48 8.64 -6.25
C ILE A 195 16.52 9.62 -6.82
N MET A 196 16.44 9.94 -8.11
CA MET A 196 17.33 10.92 -8.74
C MET A 196 16.85 12.36 -8.59
N SER A 197 15.55 12.60 -8.49
CA SER A 197 14.97 13.95 -8.37
C SER A 197 14.92 14.52 -6.96
N GLN A 198 15.25 13.73 -5.95
CA GLN A 198 15.35 14.22 -4.56
C GLN A 198 16.62 15.05 -4.41
N GLU A 199 16.56 16.15 -3.66
CA GLU A 199 17.75 16.92 -3.26
C GLU A 199 18.20 16.57 -1.83
N GLU A 200 17.24 16.21 -0.97
CA GLU A 200 17.41 16.01 0.48
C GLU A 200 18.38 14.87 0.85
N PHE A 201 18.55 13.87 -0.02
CA PHE A 201 19.31 12.66 0.25
C PHE A 201 20.43 12.41 -0.78
N HIS A 202 20.83 13.42 -1.56
CA HIS A 202 21.89 13.28 -2.56
C HIS A 202 23.23 12.83 -1.95
N HIS A 203 23.53 13.24 -0.72
CA HIS A 203 24.78 12.89 -0.02
C HIS A 203 24.88 11.40 0.36
N PHE A 204 23.77 10.65 0.39
CA PHE A 204 23.77 9.22 0.69
C PHE A 204 24.06 8.33 -0.53
N LYS A 205 24.32 8.91 -1.71
CA LYS A 205 24.68 8.15 -2.92
C LYS A 205 26.14 7.68 -2.96
N ASN A 206 27.00 8.19 -2.07
CA ASN A 206 28.43 7.88 -2.03
C ASN A 206 28.79 6.98 -0.84
N VAL A 207 28.12 5.83 -0.71
CA VAL A 207 28.62 4.75 0.14
C VAL A 207 28.74 3.53 -0.76
N GLU A 208 29.99 3.26 -1.15
CA GLU A 208 30.43 2.13 -1.97
C GLU A 208 30.01 0.77 -1.37
#